data_AF-A0A1V2Q380-F1
#
_entry.id   AF-A0A1V2Q380-F1
#
_cell.length_a   1.000
_cell.length_b   1.000
_cell.length_c   1.000
_cell.angle_alpha   90.00
_cell.angle_beta   90.00
_cell.angle_gamma   90.00
#
_symmetry.space_group_name_H-M   'P 1'
#
loop_
_entity.id
_entity.type
_entity.pdbx_description
1 polymer ?
#
loop_
_entity_poly.entity_id
_entity_poly.type
_entity_poly.pdbx_seq_one_letter_code
_entity_poly.pdbx_strand_id
1 'polypeptide(L)'
;MQLENAQVVGDVIKRLRRAEGQLAGVIRMLEAGRDCEDVVTQLAAVSRALDKAGFAIIATGLEQCITAGENGNTLDRAKLEKLFLSLA
;
A
#
# COMPACT_ATOMS: atom_id res chain seq x y z
N MET A 1 14.03 8.59 0.91
CA MET A 1 12.61 8.84 1.19
C MET A 1 12.35 8.32 2.59
N GLN A 2 12.41 9.19 3.59
CA GLN A 2 12.00 8.86 4.95
C GLN A 2 10.56 9.34 5.08
N LEU A 3 9.65 8.46 5.48
CA LEU A 3 8.26 8.83 5.72
C LEU A 3 8.19 9.56 7.06
N GLU A 4 8.42 10.87 7.05
CA GLU A 4 8.48 11.70 8.27
C GLU A 4 7.12 11.94 8.94
N ASN A 5 6.00 11.64 8.27
CA ASN A 5 4.66 11.78 8.85
C ASN A 5 4.26 10.53 9.67
N ALA A 6 4.53 10.58 10.98
CA ALA A 6 4.26 9.49 11.92
C ALA A 6 2.78 9.02 11.95
N GLN A 7 1.82 9.93 11.71
CA GLN A 7 0.39 9.61 11.73
C GLN A 7 -0.03 8.82 10.49
N VAL A 8 0.39 9.26 9.30
CA VAL A 8 0.16 8.51 8.05
C VAL A 8 0.82 7.14 8.14
N VAL A 9 2.07 7.08 8.59
CA VAL A 9 2.81 5.82 8.71
C VAL A 9 2.08 4.85 9.65
N GLY A 10 1.60 5.32 10.80
CA GLY A 10 0.81 4.51 11.73
C GLY A 10 -0.47 3.95 11.09
N ASP A 11 -1.16 4.76 10.31
CA ASP A 11 -2.40 4.37 9.65
C ASP A 11 -2.21 3.44 8.44
N VAL A 12 -1.08 3.56 7.73
CA VAL A 12 -0.64 2.60 6.71
C VAL A 12 -0.27 1.27 7.36
N ILE A 13 0.51 1.29 8.46
CA ILE A 13 0.87 0.07 9.20
C ILE A 13 -0.38 -0.67 9.68
N LYS A 14 -1.38 0.03 10.24
CA LYS A 14 -2.66 -0.59 10.63
C LYS A 14 -3.37 -1.26 9.46
N ARG A 15 -3.34 -0.68 8.26
CA ARG A 15 -3.92 -1.28 7.04
C ARG A 15 -3.14 -2.52 6.63
N LEU A 16 -1.82 -2.46 6.61
CA LEU A 16 -0.96 -3.59 6.27
C LEU A 16 -1.12 -4.76 7.26
N ARG A 17 -1.24 -4.49 8.56
CA ARG A 17 -1.54 -5.52 9.58
C ARG A 17 -2.88 -6.22 9.35
N ARG A 18 -3.90 -5.48 8.88
CA ARG A 18 -5.17 -6.10 8.49
C ARG A 18 -5.02 -6.98 7.25
N ALA A 19 -4.31 -6.49 6.23
CA ALA A 19 -4.04 -7.27 5.01
C ALA A 19 -3.23 -8.54 5.31
N GLU A 20 -2.26 -8.47 6.23
CA GLU A 20 -1.50 -9.63 6.74
C GLU A 20 -2.44 -10.69 7.34
N GLY A 21 -3.37 -10.28 8.20
CA GLY A 21 -4.37 -11.21 8.78
C GLY A 21 -5.31 -11.81 7.74
N GLN A 22 -5.71 -11.03 6.73
CA GLN A 22 -6.53 -11.52 5.61
C GLN A 22 -5.75 -12.53 4.76
N LEU A 23 -4.48 -12.26 4.46
CA LEU A 23 -3.60 -13.18 3.71
C LEU A 23 -3.39 -14.50 4.48
N ALA A 24 -3.17 -14.43 5.79
CA ALA A 24 -3.13 -15.62 6.63
C ALA A 24 -4.47 -16.40 6.62
N GLY A 25 -5.59 -15.71 6.46
CA GLY A 25 -6.91 -16.32 6.19
C GLY A 25 -6.93 -17.07 4.86
N VAL A 26 -6.47 -16.45 3.77
CA VAL A 26 -6.40 -17.06 2.44
C VAL A 26 -5.52 -18.32 2.44
N ILE A 27 -4.37 -18.28 3.10
CA ILE A 27 -3.48 -19.45 3.23
C ILE A 27 -4.21 -20.61 3.92
N ARG A 28 -4.88 -20.35 5.04
CA ARG A 28 -5.69 -21.38 5.73
C ARG A 28 -6.83 -21.93 4.87
N MET A 29 -7.44 -21.09 4.03
CA MET A 29 -8.48 -21.54 3.09
C MET A 29 -7.91 -22.52 2.07
N LEU A 30 -6.73 -22.23 1.52
CA LEU A 30 -6.03 -23.13 0.61
C LEU A 30 -5.63 -24.44 1.29
N GLU A 31 -5.06 -24.38 2.49
CA GLU A 31 -4.68 -25.56 3.28
C GLU A 31 -5.89 -26.45 3.63
N ALA A 32 -7.05 -25.83 3.85
CA ALA A 32 -8.31 -26.53 4.11
C ALA A 32 -9.04 -27.03 2.85
N GLY A 33 -8.49 -26.81 1.65
CA GLY A 33 -9.12 -27.21 0.38
C GLY A 33 -10.46 -26.52 0.11
N ARG A 34 -10.60 -25.25 0.51
CA ARG A 34 -11.78 -24.42 0.20
C ARG A 34 -11.99 -24.25 -1.30
N ASP A 35 -13.22 -23.88 -1.66
CA ASP A 35 -13.60 -23.58 -3.04
C ASP A 35 -12.73 -22.47 -3.65
N CYS A 36 -12.44 -22.61 -4.95
CA CYS A 36 -11.58 -21.70 -5.71
C CYS A 36 -12.17 -20.28 -5.77
N GLU A 37 -13.48 -20.14 -5.98
CA GLU A 37 -14.16 -18.85 -6.09
C GLU A 37 -14.07 -18.06 -4.78
N ASP A 38 -14.26 -18.76 -3.66
CA ASP A 38 -14.10 -18.19 -2.32
C ASP A 38 -12.68 -17.69 -2.07
N VAL A 39 -11.67 -18.51 -2.40
CA VAL A 39 -10.25 -18.18 -2.22
C VAL A 39 -9.87 -16.97 -3.08
N VAL A 40 -10.26 -16.96 -4.35
CA VAL A 40 -9.97 -15.86 -5.29
C VAL A 40 -10.65 -14.57 -4.83
N THR A 41 -11.88 -14.64 -4.32
CA THR A 41 -12.59 -13.48 -3.77
C THR A 41 -11.87 -12.88 -2.58
N GLN A 42 -11.41 -13.71 -1.64
CA GLN A 42 -10.63 -13.23 -0.49
C GLN A 42 -9.26 -12.69 -0.89
N LEU A 43 -8.59 -13.33 -1.84
CA LEU A 43 -7.30 -12.85 -2.37
C LEU A 43 -7.45 -11.49 -3.05
N ALA A 44 -8.52 -11.28 -3.83
CA ALA A 44 -8.82 -9.98 -4.42
C ALA A 44 -9.06 -8.90 -3.36
N ALA A 45 -9.69 -9.25 -2.23
CA ALA A 45 -9.87 -8.33 -1.12
C ALA A 45 -8.52 -7.95 -0.46
N VAL A 46 -7.59 -8.91 -0.33
CA VAL A 46 -6.21 -8.65 0.14
C VAL A 46 -5.50 -7.69 -0.82
N SER A 47 -5.53 -7.95 -2.12
CA SER A 47 -4.90 -7.08 -3.13
C SER A 47 -5.40 -5.65 -3.01
N ARG A 48 -6.72 -5.44 -2.98
CA ARG A 48 -7.31 -4.10 -2.82
C ARG A 48 -6.89 -3.39 -1.54
N ALA A 49 -6.65 -4.13 -0.45
CA ALA A 49 -6.16 -3.56 0.80
C ALA A 49 -4.69 -3.12 0.68
N LEU A 50 -3.86 -3.90 -0.02
CA LEU A 50 -2.47 -3.55 -0.33
C LEU A 50 -2.39 -2.34 -1.25
N ASP A 51 -3.19 -2.29 -2.31
CA ASP A 51 -3.23 -1.16 -3.27
C ASP A 51 -3.55 0.14 -2.53
N LYS A 52 -4.57 0.13 -1.66
CA LYS A 52 -4.94 1.29 -0.84
C LYS A 52 -3.81 1.74 0.09
N ALA A 53 -3.05 0.81 0.66
CA ALA A 53 -1.90 1.14 1.49
C ALA A 53 -0.76 1.74 0.65
N GLY A 54 -0.48 1.17 -0.53
CA GLY A 54 0.50 1.68 -1.49
C GLY A 54 0.17 3.09 -1.96
N PHE A 55 -1.08 3.35 -2.35
CA PHE A 55 -1.52 4.69 -2.75
C PHE A 55 -1.36 5.71 -1.62
N ALA A 56 -1.68 5.35 -0.37
CA ALA A 56 -1.50 6.26 0.76
C ALA A 56 -0.03 6.63 0.99
N ILE A 57 0.89 5.67 0.83
CA ILE A 57 2.35 5.91 0.92
C ILE A 57 2.79 6.88 -0.17
N ILE A 58 2.39 6.64 -1.42
CA ILE A 58 2.79 7.46 -2.56
C ILE A 58 2.20 8.87 -2.46
N ALA A 59 0.93 9.01 -2.10
CA ALA A 59 0.27 10.30 -1.89
C ALA A 59 1.02 11.14 -0.85
N THR A 60 1.42 10.51 0.26
CA THR A 60 2.21 11.17 1.32
C THR A 60 3.59 11.59 0.81
N GLY A 61 4.25 10.74 0.03
CA GLY A 61 5.50 11.08 -0.63
C GLY A 61 5.33 12.28 -1.57
N LEU A 62 4.26 12.32 -2.37
CA LEU A 62 3.95 13.45 -3.26
C LEU A 62 3.70 14.76 -2.51
N GLU A 63 2.92 14.74 -1.43
CA GLU A 63 2.67 15.92 -0.58
C GLU A 63 3.98 16.47 0.02
N GLN A 64 4.86 15.59 0.49
CA GLN A 64 6.17 15.97 1.00
C GLN A 64 7.05 16.61 -0.08
N CYS A 65 7.03 16.10 -1.32
CA CYS A 65 7.76 16.70 -2.44
C CYS A 65 7.28 18.11 -2.78
N ILE A 66 5.95 18.29 -2.83
CA ILE A 66 5.36 19.59 -3.15
C ILE A 66 5.77 20.62 -2.08
N THR A 67 5.68 20.22 -0.81
CA THR A 67 6.05 21.08 0.33
C THR A 67 7.56 21.35 0.40
N ALA A 68 8.40 20.37 0.06
CA ALA A 68 9.86 20.51 0.04
C ALA A 68 10.38 21.26 -1.19
N GLY A 69 9.64 21.26 -2.30
CA GLY A 69 9.95 21.96 -3.53
C GLY A 69 9.97 23.48 -3.38
N GLU A 70 9.27 24.04 -2.39
CA GLU A 70 9.37 25.46 -2.01
C GLU A 70 10.75 25.81 -1.41
N ASN A 71 11.52 24.81 -0.95
CA ASN A 71 12.83 24.96 -0.30
C ASN A 71 14.01 24.37 -1.12
N GLY A 72 13.81 24.07 -2.41
CA GLY A 72 14.89 23.76 -3.35
C GLY A 72 15.36 22.30 -3.40
N ASN A 73 14.66 21.36 -2.77
CA ASN A 73 14.98 19.93 -2.91
C ASN A 73 14.05 19.28 -3.93
N THR A 74 14.51 19.16 -5.18
CA THR A 74 13.78 18.55 -6.28
C THR A 74 13.67 17.04 -6.04
N LEU A 75 12.65 16.60 -5.30
CA LEU A 75 12.29 15.19 -5.37
C LEU A 75 11.91 14.86 -6.82
N ASP A 76 12.53 13.81 -7.34
CA ASP A 76 12.40 13.40 -8.73
C ASP A 76 10.96 12.94 -9.01
N ARG A 77 10.15 13.83 -9.57
CA ARG A 77 8.77 13.57 -10.03
C ARG A 77 8.69 12.29 -10.85
N ALA A 78 9.68 12.00 -11.69
CA ALA A 78 9.71 10.80 -12.51
C ALA A 78 9.81 9.52 -11.67
N LYS A 79 10.51 9.58 -10.53
CA LYS A 79 10.62 8.45 -9.59
C LYS A 79 9.29 8.16 -8.89
N LEU A 80 8.51 9.19 -8.55
CA LEU A 80 7.18 9.01 -7.96
C LEU A 80 6.17 8.50 -8.98
N GLU A 81 6.21 9.03 -10.20
CA GLU A 81 5.38 8.54 -11.30
C GLU A 81 5.65 7.06 -11.57
N LYS A 82 6.92 6.64 -11.57
CA LYS A 82 7.29 5.23 -11.71
C LYS A 82 6.76 4.35 -10.57
N LEU A 83 6.78 4.84 -9.33
CA LEU A 83 6.20 4.12 -8.18
C LEU A 83 4.67 4.01 -8.32
N PHE A 84 4.00 5.07 -8.77
CA PHE A 84 2.56 5.07 -8.98
C PHE A 84 2.14 4.06 -10.06
N LEU A 85 2.85 4.04 -11.19
CA LEU A 85 2.61 3.10 -12.28
C LEU A 85 2.89 1.64 -11.89
N SER A 86 3.68 1.37 -10.85
CA SER A 86 3.91 0.01 -10.35
C SER A 86 2.76 -0.57 -9.50
N LEU A 87 1.79 0.28 -9.13
CA LEU A 87 0.59 -0.07 -8.38
C LEU A 87 -0.68 -0.14 -9.26
N ALA A 88 -0.56 0.17 -10.56
CA ALA A 88 -1.66 0.23 -11.52
C ALA A 88 -1.78 -1.06 -12.35
#